data_AF-A0A2H1WJ54-F1
#
_entry.id   AF-A0A2H1WJ54-F1
#
_cell.length_a   1.000
_cell.length_b   1.000
_cell.length_c   1.000
_cell.angle_alpha   90.00
_cell.angle_beta   90.00
_cell.angle_gamma   90.00
#
_symmetry.space_group_name_H-M   'P 1'
#
loop_
_entity.id
_entity.type
_entity.pdbx_description
1 polymer ?
#
loop_
_entity_poly.entity_id
_entity_poly.type
_entity_poly.pdbx_seq_one_letter_code
_entity_poly.pdbx_strand_id
1 'polypeptide(L)'
;MLVKSFAAVILKSRSVNLLRKPTAAMSTVPLSLDILSKFRNDFYSDPKNELAQNVCTRFDPFEVAISRKKTETTLHVYNIKIDSEAKPVTNQENSGRCWLFAALNVMRLPFMKKYGIEEFEFSQSYLFFWDKIERAHYWLNNIVATARQGEQLEGRLVNFLLKVQTLVELLELYRITRKTFTAEHI
;
A
#
# COMPACT_ATOMS: atom_id res chain seq x y z
N MET A 1 -0.77 -46.38 43.23
CA MET A 1 -1.15 -47.29 42.13
C MET A 1 -2.38 -46.70 41.46
N LEU A 2 -2.39 -46.63 40.12
CA LEU A 2 -3.41 -46.00 39.24
C LEU A 2 -3.19 -44.52 38.86
N VAL A 3 -2.03 -44.25 38.24
CA VAL A 3 -1.88 -43.17 37.24
C VAL A 3 -1.79 -43.85 35.87
N LYS A 4 -2.91 -44.36 35.32
CA LYS A 4 -3.02 -44.83 33.93
C LYS A 4 -4.49 -44.90 33.53
N SER A 5 -4.99 -43.91 32.78
CA SER A 5 -6.05 -44.04 31.74
C SER A 5 -6.70 -42.69 31.45
N PHE A 6 -6.00 -41.81 30.73
CA PHE A 6 -6.61 -40.72 29.97
C PHE A 6 -5.76 -40.43 28.70
N ALA A 7 -5.25 -41.49 28.08
CA ALA A 7 -4.39 -41.39 26.89
C ALA A 7 -4.85 -42.39 25.83
N ALA A 8 -6.07 -42.24 25.35
CA ALA A 8 -6.53 -42.82 24.10
C ALA A 8 -7.77 -42.05 23.66
N VAL A 9 -7.84 -41.72 22.37
CA VAL A 9 -8.96 -41.01 21.70
C VAL A 9 -8.77 -39.48 21.64
N ILE A 10 -7.73 -39.01 20.94
CA ILE A 10 -7.85 -37.83 20.06
C ILE A 10 -7.00 -38.11 18.82
N LEU A 11 -7.72 -38.44 17.73
CA LEU A 11 -7.40 -38.24 16.32
C LEU A 11 -5.98 -38.51 15.83
N LYS A 12 -5.87 -39.61 15.05
CA LYS A 12 -4.93 -39.78 13.94
C LYS A 12 -4.77 -38.44 13.19
N SER A 13 -3.69 -37.73 13.51
CA SER A 13 -3.17 -36.64 12.68
C SER A 13 -2.79 -37.26 11.33
N ARG A 14 -3.63 -37.01 10.32
CA ARG A 14 -3.26 -37.22 8.92
C ARG A 14 -2.06 -36.32 8.68
N SER A 15 -0.88 -36.90 8.52
CA SER A 15 0.26 -36.24 7.90
C SER A 15 -0.22 -35.69 6.55
N VAL A 16 -0.50 -34.39 6.51
CA VAL A 16 -0.64 -33.68 5.24
C VAL A 16 0.76 -33.68 4.67
N ASN A 17 1.02 -34.59 3.74
CA ASN A 17 2.16 -34.49 2.85
C ASN A 17 1.93 -33.21 2.03
N LEU A 18 2.34 -32.09 2.60
CA LEU A 18 2.66 -30.88 1.86
C LEU A 18 3.79 -31.30 0.93
N LEU A 19 3.43 -31.75 -0.27
CA LEU A 19 4.32 -31.79 -1.42
C LEU A 19 4.82 -30.36 -1.57
N ARG A 20 5.97 -30.09 -0.93
CA ARG A 20 6.81 -28.94 -1.13
C ARG A 20 7.19 -28.99 -2.60
N LYS A 21 6.36 -28.40 -3.48
CA LYS A 21 6.75 -28.14 -4.86
C LYS A 21 8.06 -27.38 -4.75
N PRO A 22 9.17 -27.89 -5.30
CA PRO A 22 10.42 -27.14 -5.29
C PRO A 22 10.10 -25.81 -5.98
N THR A 23 10.35 -24.72 -5.26
CA THR A 23 10.40 -23.38 -5.84
C THR A 23 11.30 -23.50 -7.06
N ALA A 24 10.73 -23.35 -8.26
CA ALA A 24 11.48 -23.50 -9.50
C ALA A 24 12.70 -22.57 -9.40
N ALA A 25 13.89 -23.16 -9.24
CA ALA A 25 15.13 -22.42 -9.30
C ALA A 25 15.14 -21.69 -10.66
N MET A 26 15.51 -20.41 -10.65
CA MET A 26 15.73 -19.67 -11.89
C MET A 26 16.68 -20.49 -12.77
N SER A 27 16.18 -20.96 -13.91
CA SER A 27 16.97 -21.72 -14.88
C SER A 27 18.18 -20.87 -15.30
N THR A 28 19.38 -21.40 -15.12
CA THR A 28 20.64 -20.78 -15.59
C THR A 28 20.83 -20.93 -17.09
N VAL A 29 19.94 -21.67 -17.76
CA VAL A 29 20.00 -21.91 -19.21
C VAL A 29 19.41 -20.68 -19.93
N PRO A 30 20.17 -20.05 -20.84
CA PRO A 30 19.65 -18.95 -21.64
C PRO A 30 18.48 -19.40 -22.50
N LEU A 31 17.54 -18.49 -22.75
CA LEU A 31 16.35 -18.76 -23.54
C LEU A 31 16.75 -19.12 -24.98
N SER A 32 16.46 -20.35 -25.42
CA SER A 32 16.77 -20.80 -26.78
C SER A 32 15.67 -20.42 -27.78
N LEU A 33 16.05 -20.29 -29.05
CA LEU A 33 15.09 -19.98 -30.14
C LEU A 33 14.04 -21.06 -30.32
N ASP A 34 14.39 -22.33 -30.07
CA ASP A 34 13.46 -23.46 -30.16
C ASP A 34 12.41 -23.43 -29.05
N ILE A 35 12.79 -23.00 -27.84
CA ILE A 35 11.84 -22.81 -26.74
C ILE A 35 10.91 -21.63 -27.05
N LEU A 36 11.45 -20.54 -27.60
CA LEU A 36 10.65 -19.37 -28.01
C LEU A 36 9.64 -19.70 -29.11
N SER A 37 10.04 -20.47 -30.13
CA SER A 37 9.14 -20.87 -31.20
C SER A 37 8.03 -21.77 -30.68
N LYS A 38 8.35 -22.68 -29.76
CA LYS A 38 7.37 -23.49 -29.05
C LYS A 38 6.38 -22.63 -28.25
N PHE A 39 6.85 -21.71 -27.42
CA PHE A 39 5.96 -20.81 -26.66
C PHE A 39 5.08 -19.96 -27.55
N ARG A 40 5.61 -19.49 -28.70
CA ARG A 40 4.83 -18.75 -29.68
C ARG A 40 3.70 -19.61 -30.26
N ASN A 41 4.00 -20.84 -30.66
CA ASN A 41 3.02 -21.75 -31.21
C ASN A 41 1.97 -22.12 -30.16
N ASP A 42 2.39 -22.42 -28.94
CA ASP A 42 1.50 -22.72 -27.82
C ASP A 42 0.59 -21.50 -27.51
N PHE A 43 1.13 -20.28 -27.57
CA PHE A 43 0.36 -19.05 -27.35
C PHE A 43 -0.73 -18.84 -28.41
N TYR A 44 -0.37 -18.92 -29.69
CA TYR A 44 -1.33 -18.74 -30.80
C TYR A 44 -2.24 -19.96 -31.02
N SER A 45 -2.02 -21.06 -30.30
CA SER A 45 -2.92 -22.23 -30.35
C SER A 45 -4.28 -21.98 -29.67
N ASP A 46 -4.35 -21.04 -28.71
CA ASP A 46 -5.60 -20.67 -28.04
C ASP A 46 -6.11 -19.31 -28.56
N PRO A 47 -7.29 -19.24 -29.21
CA PRO A 47 -7.86 -17.99 -29.69
C PRO A 47 -8.13 -16.96 -28.57
N LYS A 48 -8.24 -17.39 -27.31
CA LYS A 48 -8.39 -16.48 -26.16
C LYS A 48 -7.13 -15.63 -25.95
N ASN A 49 -5.96 -16.18 -26.22
CA ASN A 49 -4.69 -15.47 -26.09
C ASN A 49 -4.57 -14.37 -27.14
N GLU A 50 -5.00 -14.66 -28.39
CA GLU A 50 -5.05 -13.67 -29.46
C GLU A 50 -6.06 -12.56 -29.15
N LEU A 51 -7.25 -12.91 -28.65
CA LEU A 51 -8.22 -11.92 -28.16
C LEU A 51 -7.62 -11.03 -27.07
N ALA A 52 -7.00 -11.63 -26.05
CA ALA A 52 -6.35 -10.89 -24.97
C ALA A 52 -5.22 -9.98 -25.49
N GLN A 53 -4.39 -10.46 -26.43
CA GLN A 53 -3.34 -9.67 -27.07
C GLN A 53 -3.91 -8.47 -27.82
N ASN A 54 -4.93 -8.66 -28.65
CA ASN A 54 -5.55 -7.58 -29.43
C ASN A 54 -6.17 -6.49 -28.55
N VAL A 55 -6.73 -6.87 -27.42
CA VAL A 55 -7.37 -5.92 -26.50
C VAL A 55 -6.33 -5.23 -25.61
N CYS A 56 -5.41 -5.96 -24.98
CA CYS A 56 -4.38 -5.40 -24.08
C CYS A 56 -3.31 -4.57 -24.81
N THR A 57 -3.16 -4.69 -26.13
CA THR A 57 -2.26 -3.82 -26.91
C THR A 57 -2.86 -2.46 -27.23
N ARG A 58 -4.18 -2.28 -27.07
CA ARG A 58 -4.90 -1.04 -27.39
C ARG A 58 -5.50 -0.34 -26.18
N PHE A 59 -5.80 -1.08 -25.12
CA PHE A 59 -6.47 -0.60 -23.92
C PHE A 59 -5.68 -0.93 -22.67
N ASP A 60 -5.98 -0.22 -21.57
CA ASP A 60 -5.38 -0.51 -20.27
C ASP A 60 -5.79 -1.93 -19.81
N PRO A 61 -4.83 -2.81 -19.46
CA PRO A 61 -5.14 -4.17 -19.07
C PRO A 61 -6.06 -4.30 -17.85
N PHE A 62 -6.05 -3.33 -16.92
CA PHE A 62 -6.94 -3.36 -15.76
C PHE A 62 -8.38 -3.07 -16.15
N GLU A 63 -8.61 -2.07 -17.01
CA GLU A 63 -9.95 -1.77 -17.53
C GLU A 63 -10.58 -2.95 -18.27
N VAL A 64 -9.77 -3.64 -19.08
CA VAL A 64 -10.18 -4.82 -19.85
C VAL A 64 -10.49 -6.01 -18.94
N ALA A 65 -9.75 -6.14 -17.85
CA ALA A 65 -9.91 -7.24 -16.90
C ALA A 65 -11.10 -7.05 -15.95
N ILE A 66 -11.81 -5.91 -15.98
CA ILE A 66 -12.98 -5.66 -15.13
C ILE A 66 -14.08 -6.68 -15.46
N SER A 67 -14.40 -7.53 -14.49
CA SER A 67 -15.49 -8.50 -14.64
C SER A 67 -16.84 -7.83 -14.43
N ARG A 68 -17.58 -7.63 -15.53
CA ARG A 68 -18.93 -7.05 -15.49
C ARG A 68 -19.86 -7.75 -14.50
N LYS A 69 -19.82 -9.08 -14.46
CA LYS A 69 -20.61 -9.89 -13.53
C LYS A 69 -20.31 -9.57 -12.06
N LYS A 70 -19.03 -9.32 -11.71
CA LYS A 70 -18.64 -8.96 -10.34
C LYS A 70 -19.10 -7.55 -9.99
N THR A 71 -18.94 -6.61 -10.91
CA THR A 71 -19.42 -5.24 -10.75
C THR A 71 -20.94 -5.20 -10.51
N GLU A 72 -21.72 -5.97 -11.26
CA GLU A 72 -23.19 -6.06 -11.09
C GLU A 72 -23.61 -6.63 -9.74
N THR A 73 -22.86 -7.60 -9.20
CA THR A 73 -23.16 -8.21 -7.90
C THR A 73 -22.65 -7.41 -6.69
N THR A 74 -21.86 -6.36 -6.90
CA THR A 74 -21.26 -5.59 -5.81
C THR A 74 -22.26 -4.55 -5.30
N LEU A 75 -22.65 -4.67 -4.03
CA LEU A 75 -23.60 -3.77 -3.38
C LEU A 75 -22.91 -3.02 -2.23
N HIS A 76 -23.09 -1.69 -2.18
CA HIS A 76 -22.60 -0.83 -1.09
C HIS A 76 -23.67 -0.63 0.00
N VAL A 77 -24.30 -1.73 0.44
CA VAL A 77 -25.30 -1.75 1.51
C VAL A 77 -24.78 -2.61 2.65
N TYR A 78 -24.67 -2.00 3.83
CA TYR A 78 -24.08 -2.63 5.01
C TYR A 78 -25.07 -2.60 6.18
N ASN A 79 -25.14 -3.68 6.95
CA ASN A 79 -26.05 -3.83 8.10
C ASN A 79 -25.51 -3.16 9.38
N ILE A 80 -24.20 -3.14 9.57
CA ILE A 80 -23.52 -2.51 10.70
C ILE A 80 -22.85 -1.24 10.18
N LYS A 81 -23.23 -0.08 10.71
CA LYS A 81 -22.71 1.24 10.32
C LYS A 81 -22.46 2.08 11.56
N ILE A 82 -21.59 3.08 11.41
CA ILE A 82 -21.47 4.17 12.37
C ILE A 82 -22.69 5.11 12.24
N ASP A 83 -23.10 5.75 13.35
CA ASP A 83 -24.31 6.59 13.40
C ASP A 83 -24.34 7.71 12.36
N SER A 84 -23.17 8.30 12.07
CA SER A 84 -23.00 9.43 11.17
C SER A 84 -21.72 9.29 10.37
N GLU A 85 -21.78 9.57 9.09
CA GLU A 85 -20.59 9.75 8.25
C GLU A 85 -20.09 11.19 8.39
N ALA A 86 -18.77 11.36 8.41
CA ALA A 86 -18.18 12.68 8.53
C ALA A 86 -18.28 13.45 7.20
N LYS A 87 -18.62 14.73 7.29
CA LYS A 87 -18.73 15.65 6.15
C LYS A 87 -17.80 16.85 6.33
N PRO A 88 -17.26 17.42 5.24
CA PRO A 88 -17.34 16.93 3.86
C PRO A 88 -16.38 15.73 3.62
N VAL A 89 -16.48 15.11 2.44
CA VAL A 89 -15.49 14.11 1.99
C VAL A 89 -14.16 14.82 1.76
N THR A 90 -13.09 14.29 2.36
CA THR A 90 -11.77 14.92 2.34
C THR A 90 -10.95 14.48 1.12
N ASN A 91 -10.15 15.39 0.54
CA ASN A 91 -9.25 15.09 -0.59
C ASN A 91 -7.80 15.44 -0.25
N GLN A 92 -6.91 14.44 -0.30
CA GLN A 92 -5.49 14.62 -0.05
C GLN A 92 -4.71 15.15 -1.26
N GLU A 93 -5.34 15.15 -2.45
CA GLU A 93 -4.72 15.50 -3.73
C GLU A 93 -3.46 14.67 -4.00
N ASN A 94 -2.54 15.19 -4.81
CA ASN A 94 -1.25 14.58 -5.10
C ASN A 94 -0.29 14.68 -3.89
N SER A 95 -0.60 13.99 -2.80
CA SER A 95 0.25 13.91 -1.62
C SER A 95 0.19 12.54 -0.94
N GLY A 96 1.26 12.17 -0.23
CA GLY A 96 1.35 10.93 0.56
C GLY A 96 0.67 11.01 1.94
N ARG A 97 -0.39 11.79 2.11
CA ARG A 97 -1.00 12.12 3.42
C ARG A 97 -2.17 11.21 3.84
N CYS A 98 -2.40 10.08 3.16
CA CYS A 98 -3.55 9.20 3.42
C CYS A 98 -3.69 8.76 4.88
N TRP A 99 -2.57 8.46 5.54
CA TRP A 99 -2.56 8.07 6.96
C TRP A 99 -3.08 9.17 7.87
N LEU A 100 -2.76 10.43 7.57
CA LEU A 100 -3.19 11.59 8.34
C LEU A 100 -4.68 11.87 8.11
N PHE A 101 -5.12 11.81 6.86
CA PHE A 101 -6.53 11.98 6.49
C PHE A 101 -7.40 10.89 7.13
N ALA A 102 -6.96 9.62 7.10
CA ALA A 102 -7.67 8.51 7.73
C ALA A 102 -7.80 8.70 9.25
N ALA A 103 -6.71 9.07 9.94
CA ALA A 103 -6.73 9.31 11.38
C ALA A 103 -7.68 10.47 11.77
N LEU A 104 -7.60 11.59 11.05
CA LEU A 104 -8.44 12.76 11.32
C LEU A 104 -9.92 12.51 10.96
N ASN A 105 -10.20 11.71 9.93
CA ASN A 105 -11.56 11.31 9.56
C ASN A 105 -12.24 10.49 10.67
N VAL A 106 -11.50 9.63 11.37
CA VAL A 106 -12.02 8.90 12.54
C VAL A 106 -12.21 9.86 13.73
N MET A 107 -11.22 10.71 13.99
CA MET A 107 -11.24 11.63 15.15
C MET A 107 -12.36 12.66 15.07
N ARG A 108 -12.72 13.14 13.87
CA ARG A 108 -13.73 14.19 13.73
C ARG A 108 -15.15 13.72 14.02
N LEU A 109 -15.45 12.42 13.89
CA LEU A 109 -16.78 11.87 14.15
C LEU A 109 -17.32 12.19 15.56
N PRO A 110 -16.63 11.82 16.67
CA PRO A 110 -17.08 12.17 18.01
C PRO A 110 -17.04 13.68 18.28
N PHE A 111 -16.12 14.41 17.64
CA PHE A 111 -16.02 15.88 17.77
C PHE A 111 -17.26 16.58 17.20
N MET A 112 -17.65 16.22 15.98
CA MET A 112 -18.86 16.72 15.32
C MET A 112 -20.11 16.38 16.12
N LYS A 113 -20.23 15.13 16.59
CA LYS A 113 -21.36 14.68 17.42
C LYS A 113 -21.46 15.46 18.73
N LYS A 114 -20.32 15.77 19.37
CA LYS A 114 -20.28 16.50 20.65
C LYS A 114 -20.71 17.97 20.50
N TYR A 115 -20.29 18.64 19.42
CA TYR A 115 -20.55 20.07 19.23
C TYR A 115 -21.74 20.37 18.30
N GLY A 116 -22.42 19.34 17.77
CA GLY A 116 -23.57 19.51 16.88
C GLY A 116 -23.21 20.18 15.55
N ILE A 117 -22.02 19.91 15.02
CA ILE A 117 -21.51 20.54 13.79
C ILE A 117 -21.78 19.62 12.59
N GLU A 118 -22.41 20.15 11.54
CA GLU A 118 -22.75 19.38 10.33
C GLU A 118 -21.54 19.09 9.44
N GLU A 119 -20.64 20.07 9.26
CA GLU A 119 -19.45 19.98 8.42
C GLU A 119 -18.20 20.43 9.17
N PHE A 120 -17.19 19.57 9.23
CA PHE A 120 -15.97 19.87 9.96
C PHE A 120 -14.76 19.10 9.42
N GLU A 121 -13.62 19.77 9.42
CA GLU A 121 -12.30 19.16 9.18
C GLU A 121 -11.28 19.68 10.18
N PHE A 122 -10.43 18.78 10.68
CA PHE A 122 -9.18 19.19 11.31
C PHE A 122 -8.19 19.62 10.24
N SER A 123 -7.35 20.61 10.55
CA SER A 123 -6.28 21.04 9.64
C SER A 123 -5.26 19.92 9.44
N GLN A 124 -5.37 19.22 8.29
CA GLN A 124 -4.41 18.19 7.90
C GLN A 124 -3.07 18.81 7.50
N SER A 125 -3.08 20.04 6.97
CA SER A 125 -1.85 20.78 6.65
C SER A 125 -1.05 21.15 7.89
N TYR A 126 -1.71 21.51 9.00
CA TYR A 126 -1.05 21.83 10.26
C TYR A 126 -0.25 20.64 10.81
N LEU A 127 -0.87 19.46 10.90
CA LEU A 127 -0.16 18.28 11.39
C LEU A 127 0.92 17.82 10.40
N PHE A 128 0.68 17.94 9.10
CA PHE A 128 1.69 17.58 8.09
C PHE A 128 2.93 18.49 8.13
N PHE A 129 2.75 19.77 8.45
CA PHE A 129 3.86 20.71 8.64
C PHE A 129 4.79 20.26 9.78
N TRP A 130 4.23 19.98 10.96
CA TRP A 130 5.01 19.53 12.11
C TRP A 130 5.66 18.18 11.87
N ASP A 131 4.93 17.27 11.26
CA ASP A 131 5.39 15.94 10.89
C ASP A 131 6.57 15.97 9.90
N LYS A 132 6.67 17.00 9.03
CA LYS A 132 7.85 17.21 8.19
C LYS A 132 9.05 17.75 8.98
N ILE A 133 8.84 18.70 9.89
CA ILE A 133 9.91 19.23 10.76
C ILE A 133 10.48 18.10 11.62
N GLU A 134 9.61 17.34 12.29
CA GLU A 134 10.01 16.27 13.20
C GLU A 134 10.73 15.14 12.47
N ARG A 135 10.28 14.76 11.26
CA ARG A 135 11.01 13.76 10.46
C ARG A 135 12.36 14.26 9.97
N ALA A 136 12.49 15.52 9.60
CA ALA A 136 13.79 16.08 9.21
C ALA A 136 14.76 16.06 10.41
N HIS A 137 14.27 16.44 11.60
CA HIS A 137 15.04 16.38 12.83
C HIS A 137 15.43 14.92 13.19
N TYR A 138 14.49 13.98 13.12
CA TYR A 138 14.74 12.56 13.33
C TYR A 138 15.78 12.01 12.35
N TRP A 139 15.67 12.36 11.07
CA TRP A 139 16.62 11.96 10.04
C TRP A 139 18.03 12.48 10.33
N LEU A 140 18.19 13.77 10.66
CA LEU A 140 19.49 14.35 11.01
C LEU A 140 20.14 13.61 12.20
N ASN A 141 19.36 13.31 13.23
CA ASN A 141 19.83 12.55 14.38
C ASN A 141 20.27 11.13 14.00
N ASN A 142 19.54 10.46 13.11
CA ASN A 142 19.92 9.14 12.62
C ASN A 142 21.23 9.17 11.82
N ILE A 143 21.43 10.18 10.97
CA ILE A 143 22.70 10.32 10.22
C ILE A 143 23.88 10.50 11.18
N VAL A 144 23.72 11.34 12.21
CA VAL A 144 24.75 11.52 13.25
C VAL A 144 24.97 10.22 14.02
N ALA A 145 23.91 9.49 14.37
CA ALA A 145 24.01 8.22 15.06
C ALA A 145 24.75 7.16 14.23
N THR A 146 24.42 7.00 12.94
CA THR A 146 25.10 6.05 12.05
C THR A 146 26.56 6.41 11.86
N ALA A 147 26.89 7.71 11.76
CA ALA A 147 28.28 8.17 11.66
C ALA A 147 29.08 7.83 12.94
N ARG A 148 28.48 8.05 14.13
CA ARG A 148 29.11 7.70 15.42
C ARG A 148 29.30 6.21 15.63
N GLN A 149 28.43 5.39 15.05
CA GLN A 149 28.52 3.92 15.10
C GLN A 149 29.56 3.36 14.12
N GLY A 150 30.15 4.18 13.25
CA GLY A 150 31.12 3.74 12.26
C GLY A 150 30.49 3.02 11.07
N GLU A 151 29.20 3.23 10.81
CA GLU A 151 28.52 2.69 9.63
C GLU A 151 29.18 3.22 8.35
N GLN A 152 29.39 2.33 7.38
CA GLN A 152 29.97 2.71 6.11
C GLN A 152 28.98 3.54 5.29
N LEU A 153 29.48 4.56 4.58
CA LEU A 153 28.67 5.40 3.69
C LEU A 153 27.90 4.58 2.64
N GLU A 154 28.59 3.60 2.04
CA GLU A 154 28.02 2.68 1.05
C GLU A 154 27.25 1.50 1.68
N GLY A 155 27.15 1.49 3.02
CA GLY A 155 26.40 0.49 3.75
C GLY A 155 24.91 0.57 3.43
N ARG A 156 24.23 -0.59 3.47
CA ARG A 156 22.79 -0.69 3.16
C ARG A 156 21.94 0.30 3.96
N LEU A 157 22.27 0.51 5.24
CA LEU A 157 21.51 1.37 6.15
C LEU A 157 21.63 2.85 5.76
N VAL A 158 22.87 3.37 5.62
CA VAL A 158 23.11 4.77 5.27
C VAL A 158 22.54 5.07 3.88
N ASN A 159 22.77 4.19 2.90
CA ASN A 159 22.19 4.32 1.57
C ASN A 159 20.65 4.34 1.59
N PHE A 160 20.01 3.54 2.44
CA PHE A 160 18.55 3.60 2.62
C PHE A 160 18.09 4.94 3.20
N LEU A 161 18.76 5.46 4.23
CA LEU A 161 18.42 6.74 4.86
C LEU A 161 18.60 7.93 3.90
N LEU A 162 19.59 7.89 3.02
CA LEU A 162 19.84 8.94 2.02
C LEU A 162 18.87 8.89 0.84
N LYS A 163 18.38 7.69 0.48
CA LYS A 163 17.42 7.52 -0.63
C LYS A 163 16.08 8.20 -0.36
N VAL A 164 15.63 8.18 0.90
CA VAL A 164 14.30 8.69 1.27
C VAL A 164 14.29 10.22 1.39
N GLN A 165 15.40 10.84 1.76
CA GLN A 165 15.43 12.27 2.11
C GLN A 165 15.92 13.19 0.97
N THR A 166 16.52 12.66 -0.09
CA THR A 166 17.16 13.51 -1.11
C THR A 166 16.14 14.13 -2.08
N LEU A 167 16.02 15.46 -1.97
CA LEU A 167 15.53 16.45 -2.96
C LEU A 167 14.02 16.61 -3.21
N VAL A 168 13.18 15.60 -3.00
CA VAL A 168 11.74 15.76 -3.29
C VAL A 168 11.01 16.57 -2.20
N GLU A 169 11.39 16.37 -0.93
CA GLU A 169 10.61 16.93 0.19
C GLU A 169 10.83 18.43 0.46
N LEU A 170 12.00 18.99 0.13
CA LEU A 170 12.25 20.44 0.26
C LEU A 170 11.43 21.24 -0.77
N LEU A 171 11.25 20.68 -1.98
CA LEU A 171 10.36 21.24 -2.99
C LEU A 171 8.88 21.07 -2.60
N GLU A 172 8.50 19.97 -1.96
CA GLU A 172 7.15 19.73 -1.43
C GLU A 172 6.81 20.72 -0.30
N LEU A 173 7.73 20.92 0.65
CA LEU A 173 7.59 21.91 1.71
C LEU A 173 7.46 23.34 1.16
N TYR A 174 8.27 23.69 0.15
CA TYR A 174 8.15 24.98 -0.55
C TYR A 174 6.81 25.13 -1.29
N ARG A 175 6.27 24.07 -1.91
CA ARG A 175 4.93 24.10 -2.54
C ARG A 175 3.82 24.24 -1.50
N ILE A 176 3.96 23.63 -0.33
CA ILE A 176 2.95 23.67 0.74
C ILE A 176 2.91 25.06 1.37
N THR A 177 4.07 25.63 1.73
CA THR A 177 4.14 27.00 2.27
C THR A 177 3.62 28.03 1.27
N ARG A 178 3.89 27.86 -0.04
CA ARG A 178 3.34 28.74 -1.08
C ARG A 178 1.81 28.65 -1.16
N LYS A 179 1.22 27.45 -1.09
CA LYS A 179 -0.26 27.29 -1.16
C LYS A 179 -0.99 27.79 0.09
N THR A 180 -0.42 27.60 1.28
CA THR A 180 -1.03 28.10 2.53
C THR A 180 -0.97 29.62 2.63
N PHE A 181 0.10 30.27 2.17
CA PHE A 181 0.19 31.74 2.17
C PHE A 181 -0.66 32.42 1.08
N THR A 182 -0.94 31.76 -0.06
CA THR A 182 -1.85 32.32 -1.07
C THR A 182 -3.33 32.23 -0.68
N ALA A 183 -3.69 31.43 0.32
CA ALA A 183 -5.06 31.26 0.79
C ALA A 183 -5.51 32.33 1.81
N GLU A 184 -4.59 33.20 2.27
CA GLU A 184 -4.92 34.35 3.14
C GLU A 184 -5.24 35.64 2.35
N HIS A 185 -5.35 35.56 1.02
CA HIS A 185 -5.66 36.70 0.13
C HIS A 185 -6.87 36.48 -0.80
N ILE A 186 -7.88 35.75 -0.34
CA ILE A 186 -9.24 35.76 -0.92
C ILE A 186 -10.26 35.86 0.22
#